data_AF-A0A662WWR2-F1
#
_entry.id   AF-A0A662WWR2-F1
#
_cell.length_a   1.000
_cell.length_b   1.000
_cell.length_c   1.000
_cell.angle_alpha   90.00
_cell.angle_beta   90.00
_cell.angle_gamma   90.00
#
_symmetry.space_group_name_H-M   'P 1'
#
loop_
_entity.id
_entity.type
_entity.pdbx_description
1 polymer ?
#
loop_
_entity_poly.entity_id
_entity_poly.type
_entity_poly.pdbx_seq_one_letter_code
_entity_poly.pdbx_strand_id
1 'polypeptide(L)'
;MPPPPQTQTTTLSADELERIMASVSPPVQSDREAKRQATRLKSEQRTAKWPNTLEAMRKKKDRWKKDKEEREEAARKKVDEEEMRLQREAQTQQIERATRLLYEQTDRMKTLRSKQLLTDVIHLEEKHMLEEQDRHVNYLYDRQVLAKVLQGEEEEQRERMRQQEAYGKLARIQKEQLEEYKQRYIKELREEKLDGERMKQDAEQEYLEEMKEERLQKQRMKQASEATQLANAQLRAHREMQKEQERLEDVKREEQERKKQLLDARRLELQRQKKESAQARKQRMIDLATQNLVKLEQKSEERLLNQSNEVRAKEDKELKDRADRRAVEKEAIARSRRHQVDAKQREKKLEAQAARESVAQWSQFGKRVELQVQLEEQEQRLEDLRLAVVQKQQADARRNTLMEERAAVFLEEQQANRTLANESERFKVVAQAALDEARDRGLKNVFPIEKALVEKRIDLLPASGFRV
;
A
#
# COMPACT_ATOMS: atom_id res chain seq x y z
N MET A 1 86.10 -50.69 5.33
CA MET A 1 87.42 -51.39 5.31
C MET A 1 88.05 -51.16 6.67
N PRO A 2 88.22 -52.20 7.49
CA PRO A 2 89.15 -53.32 7.24
C PRO A 2 88.42 -54.70 7.28
N PRO A 3 89.11 -55.86 7.32
CA PRO A 3 88.90 -57.02 6.43
C PRO A 3 87.77 -57.98 6.87
N PRO A 4 87.32 -58.92 6.02
CA PRO A 4 86.43 -60.00 6.41
C PRO A 4 87.17 -60.98 7.37
N PRO A 5 86.69 -61.20 8.60
CA PRO A 5 87.31 -62.16 9.50
C PRO A 5 86.87 -63.58 9.12
N GLN A 6 87.81 -64.27 8.48
CA GLN A 6 88.05 -65.71 8.45
C GLN A 6 87.00 -66.56 9.21
N THR A 7 86.20 -67.31 8.46
CA THR A 7 85.44 -68.45 8.96
C THR A 7 86.41 -69.52 9.43
N GLN A 8 86.84 -69.41 10.68
CA GLN A 8 87.47 -70.49 11.40
C GLN A 8 86.37 -71.49 11.76
N THR A 9 86.21 -72.50 10.91
CA THR A 9 85.55 -73.75 11.26
C THR A 9 86.36 -74.40 12.39
N THR A 10 86.05 -74.00 13.62
CA THR A 10 86.48 -74.69 14.82
C THR A 10 85.77 -76.03 14.85
N THR A 11 86.45 -77.04 14.32
CA THR A 11 86.10 -78.43 14.54
C THR A 11 86.27 -78.68 16.03
N LEU A 12 85.21 -78.46 16.82
CA LEU A 12 85.12 -78.94 18.18
C LEU A 12 85.40 -80.44 18.11
N SER A 13 86.50 -80.87 18.71
CA SER A 13 86.70 -82.30 18.96
C SER A 13 85.56 -82.77 19.86
N ALA A 14 85.17 -84.04 19.72
CA ALA A 14 84.11 -84.63 20.55
C ALA A 14 84.35 -84.34 22.05
N ASP A 15 85.61 -84.36 22.48
CA ASP A 15 86.04 -84.08 23.85
C ASP A 15 85.76 -82.64 24.32
N GLU A 16 85.91 -81.63 23.44
CA GLU A 16 85.63 -80.23 23.83
C GLU A 16 84.14 -79.93 23.90
N LEU A 17 83.34 -80.60 23.06
CA LEU A 17 81.89 -80.51 23.10
C LEU A 17 81.33 -81.20 24.35
N GLU A 18 81.89 -82.35 24.75
CA GLU A 18 81.59 -83.01 26.02
C GLU A 18 81.97 -82.15 27.23
N ARG A 19 83.12 -81.46 27.20
CA ARG A 19 83.57 -80.58 28.30
C ARG A 19 82.60 -79.42 28.54
N ILE A 20 82.10 -78.80 27.48
CA ILE A 20 81.14 -77.68 27.57
C ILE A 20 79.76 -78.18 28.03
N MET A 21 79.32 -79.35 27.54
CA MET A 21 78.10 -79.99 28.03
C MET A 21 78.19 -80.32 29.53
N ALA A 22 79.36 -80.77 30.00
CA ALA A 22 79.58 -81.07 31.42
C ALA A 22 79.53 -79.81 32.32
N SER A 23 79.99 -78.63 31.85
CA SER A 23 80.01 -77.40 32.66
C SER A 23 78.68 -76.64 32.71
N VAL A 24 77.74 -76.93 31.80
CA VAL A 24 76.37 -76.36 31.78
C VAL A 24 75.35 -77.36 32.31
N SER A 25 75.70 -78.66 32.35
CA SER A 25 74.88 -79.65 33.02
C SER A 25 74.81 -79.37 34.54
N PRO A 26 73.62 -79.45 35.16
CA PRO A 26 73.52 -79.34 36.62
C PRO A 26 74.46 -80.39 37.23
N PRO A 27 75.23 -80.05 38.29
CA PRO A 27 76.14 -81.00 38.90
C PRO A 27 75.36 -82.28 39.22
N VAL A 28 75.85 -83.42 38.73
CA VAL A 28 75.25 -84.73 39.00
C VAL A 28 75.19 -84.85 40.51
N GLN A 29 73.99 -84.66 41.07
CA GLN A 29 73.79 -84.67 42.51
C GLN A 29 74.26 -86.04 42.99
N SER A 30 75.38 -86.06 43.71
CA SER A 30 75.80 -87.26 44.41
C SER A 30 74.60 -87.75 45.24
N ASP A 31 74.37 -89.07 45.32
CA ASP A 31 73.29 -89.65 46.14
C ASP A 31 73.23 -89.04 47.55
N ARG A 32 74.36 -88.58 48.07
CA ARG A 32 74.48 -87.88 49.35
C ARG A 32 73.83 -86.48 49.35
N GLU A 33 73.98 -85.71 48.28
CA GLU A 33 73.37 -84.38 48.14
C GLU A 33 71.88 -84.46 47.85
N ALA A 34 71.44 -85.39 47.01
CA ALA A 34 70.02 -85.67 46.78
C ALA A 34 69.34 -86.12 48.08
N LYS A 35 69.95 -87.01 48.87
CA LYS A 35 69.47 -87.38 50.22
C LYS A 35 69.46 -86.20 51.19
N ARG A 36 70.46 -85.31 51.14
CA ARG A 36 70.51 -84.10 51.98
C ARG A 36 69.40 -83.11 51.60
N GLN A 37 69.16 -82.89 50.30
CA GLN A 37 68.05 -82.05 49.82
C GLN A 37 66.69 -82.67 50.17
N ALA A 38 66.50 -83.98 49.98
CA ALA A 38 65.27 -84.67 50.37
C ALA A 38 65.03 -84.59 51.89
N THR A 39 66.08 -84.72 52.70
CA THR A 39 65.98 -84.59 54.17
C THR A 39 65.74 -83.14 54.58
N ARG A 40 66.37 -82.17 53.91
CA ARG A 40 66.12 -80.74 54.11
C ARG A 40 64.69 -80.37 53.74
N LEU A 41 64.16 -80.84 52.62
CA LEU A 41 62.76 -80.64 52.22
C LEU A 41 61.80 -81.27 53.22
N LYS A 42 62.06 -82.49 53.69
CA LYS A 42 61.27 -83.12 54.77
C LYS A 42 61.33 -82.30 56.07
N SER A 43 62.48 -81.71 56.38
CA SER A 43 62.65 -80.82 57.53
C SER A 43 61.89 -79.51 57.34
N GLU A 44 61.98 -78.85 56.18
CA GLU A 44 61.26 -77.62 55.85
C GLU A 44 59.74 -77.85 55.87
N GLN A 45 59.27 -78.98 55.34
CA GLN A 45 57.86 -79.40 55.42
C GLN A 45 57.39 -79.62 56.86
N ARG A 46 58.25 -80.17 57.73
CA ARG A 46 57.95 -80.31 59.16
C ARG A 46 57.93 -78.94 59.86
N THR A 47 58.93 -78.10 59.61
CA THR A 47 59.06 -76.75 60.18
C THR A 47 57.92 -75.83 59.74
N ALA A 48 57.44 -75.96 58.50
CA ALA A 48 56.28 -75.20 58.00
C ALA A 48 54.98 -75.51 58.76
N LYS A 49 54.85 -76.72 59.34
CA LYS A 49 53.71 -77.12 60.17
C LYS A 49 53.85 -76.68 61.62
N TRP A 50 55.01 -76.18 62.04
CA TRP A 50 55.22 -75.74 63.41
C TRP A 50 54.59 -74.38 63.64
N PRO A 51 53.65 -74.25 64.59
CA PRO A 51 52.95 -72.99 64.85
C PRO A 51 53.82 -71.94 65.55
N ASN A 52 54.98 -72.34 66.07
CA ASN A 52 55.85 -71.52 66.92
C ASN A 52 57.09 -70.97 66.18
N THR A 53 57.15 -71.07 64.86
CA THR A 53 58.22 -70.40 64.09
C THR A 53 57.95 -68.90 64.00
N LEU A 54 59.01 -68.07 63.89
CA LEU A 54 58.86 -66.61 63.76
C LEU A 54 58.01 -66.23 62.54
N GLU A 55 58.12 -66.96 61.43
CA GLU A 55 57.30 -66.74 60.24
C GLU A 55 55.83 -67.13 60.45
N ALA A 56 55.55 -68.25 61.12
CA ALA A 56 54.19 -68.65 61.45
C ALA A 56 53.55 -67.64 62.43
N MET A 57 54.31 -67.13 63.41
CA MET A 57 53.86 -66.10 64.34
C MET A 57 53.58 -64.77 63.63
N ARG A 58 54.42 -64.35 62.68
CA ARG A 58 54.17 -63.17 61.82
C ARG A 58 52.91 -63.35 60.98
N LYS A 59 52.78 -64.48 60.27
CA LYS A 59 51.59 -64.83 59.48
C LYS A 59 50.32 -64.88 60.33
N LYS A 60 50.39 -65.40 61.55
CA LYS A 60 49.26 -65.43 62.50
C LYS A 60 48.89 -64.02 62.95
N LYS A 61 49.87 -63.15 63.24
CA LYS A 61 49.63 -61.73 63.57
C LYS A 61 49.02 -60.97 62.40
N ASP A 62 49.50 -61.20 61.17
CA ASP A 62 48.98 -60.54 59.98
C ASP A 62 47.57 -61.03 59.62
N ARG A 63 47.31 -62.34 59.72
CA ARG A 63 45.95 -62.90 59.60
C ARG A 63 45.03 -62.34 60.68
N TRP A 64 45.48 -62.25 61.92
CA TRP A 64 44.67 -61.66 62.99
C TRP A 64 44.37 -60.18 62.75
N LYS A 65 45.33 -59.40 62.22
CA LYS A 65 45.10 -58.01 61.81
C LYS A 65 44.08 -57.93 60.68
N LYS A 66 44.23 -58.74 59.63
CA LYS A 66 43.27 -58.81 58.52
C LYS A 66 41.88 -59.24 58.99
N ASP A 67 41.78 -60.31 59.77
CA ASP A 67 40.51 -60.76 60.36
C ASP A 67 39.88 -59.67 61.25
N LYS A 68 40.70 -58.88 61.95
CA LYS A 68 40.21 -57.77 62.78
C LYS A 68 39.71 -56.62 61.90
N GLU A 69 40.47 -56.23 60.88
CA GLU A 69 40.10 -55.20 59.89
C GLU A 69 38.83 -55.61 59.13
N GLU A 70 38.73 -56.86 58.66
CA GLU A 70 37.55 -57.40 57.97
C GLU A 70 36.32 -57.43 58.89
N ARG A 71 36.47 -57.78 60.18
CA ARG A 71 35.37 -57.71 61.16
C ARG A 71 34.95 -56.27 61.43
N GLU A 72 35.90 -55.34 61.53
CA GLU A 72 35.61 -53.91 61.73
C GLU A 72 34.94 -53.30 60.49
N GLU A 73 35.38 -53.62 59.28
CA GLU A 73 34.72 -53.19 58.04
C GLU A 73 33.34 -53.82 57.85
N ALA A 74 33.17 -55.11 58.18
CA ALA A 74 31.85 -55.74 58.15
C ALA A 74 30.90 -55.13 59.18
N ALA A 75 31.39 -54.71 60.35
CA ALA A 75 30.60 -53.97 61.32
C ALA A 75 30.21 -52.57 60.80
N ARG A 76 31.13 -51.84 60.16
CA ARG A 76 30.82 -50.54 59.53
C ARG A 76 29.77 -50.68 58.43
N LYS A 77 29.90 -51.66 57.53
CA LYS A 77 28.91 -51.90 56.47
C LYS A 77 27.51 -52.19 57.02
N LYS A 78 27.42 -52.95 58.12
CA LYS A 78 26.12 -53.20 58.79
C LYS A 78 25.53 -51.92 59.38
N VAL A 79 26.35 -51.07 59.98
CA VAL A 79 25.90 -49.76 60.48
C VAL A 79 25.43 -48.88 59.32
N ASP A 80 26.18 -48.81 58.21
CA ASP A 80 25.78 -48.04 57.02
C ASP A 80 24.45 -48.57 56.42
N GLU A 81 24.26 -49.89 56.37
CA GLU A 81 23.02 -50.51 55.91
C GLU A 81 21.83 -50.18 56.83
N GLU A 82 22.03 -50.22 58.15
CA GLU A 82 21.01 -49.86 59.15
C GLU A 82 20.69 -48.36 59.10
N GLU A 83 21.69 -47.49 58.99
CA GLU A 83 21.51 -46.05 58.84
C GLU A 83 20.77 -45.71 57.54
N MET A 84 21.14 -46.34 56.42
CA MET A 84 20.44 -46.18 55.14
C MET A 84 18.99 -46.65 55.23
N ARG A 85 18.71 -47.74 55.95
CA ARG A 85 17.35 -48.20 56.19
C ARG A 85 16.55 -47.18 57.01
N LEU A 86 17.11 -46.71 58.12
CA LEU A 86 16.47 -45.69 58.96
C LEU A 86 16.24 -44.37 58.23
N GLN A 87 17.18 -43.93 57.38
CA GLN A 87 17.01 -42.74 56.56
C GLN A 87 15.89 -42.91 55.53
N ARG A 88 15.81 -44.08 54.86
CA ARG A 88 14.72 -44.38 53.93
C ARG A 88 13.38 -44.42 54.65
N GLU A 89 13.29 -45.06 55.80
CA GLU A 89 12.08 -45.09 56.63
C GLU A 89 11.66 -43.69 57.08
N ALA A 90 12.61 -42.85 57.51
CA ALA A 90 12.35 -41.47 57.86
C ALA A 90 11.87 -40.65 56.65
N GLN A 91 12.50 -40.85 55.49
CA GLN A 91 12.09 -40.21 54.24
C GLN A 91 10.68 -40.64 53.83
N THR A 92 10.36 -41.94 53.89
CA THR A 92 9.02 -42.44 53.56
C THR A 92 7.98 -41.87 54.52
N GLN A 93 8.27 -41.81 55.83
CA GLN A 93 7.37 -41.20 56.81
C GLN A 93 7.17 -39.69 56.56
N GLN A 94 8.21 -38.97 56.16
CA GLN A 94 8.10 -37.55 55.80
C GLN A 94 7.25 -37.35 54.54
N ILE A 95 7.43 -38.18 53.52
CA ILE A 95 6.62 -38.16 52.29
C ILE A 95 5.17 -38.53 52.60
N GLU A 96 4.92 -39.56 53.41
CA GLU A 96 3.58 -39.94 53.85
C GLU A 96 2.89 -38.84 54.65
N ARG A 97 3.62 -38.20 55.56
CA ARG A 97 3.09 -37.04 56.31
C ARG A 97 2.77 -35.88 55.38
N ALA A 98 3.65 -35.57 54.43
CA ALA A 98 3.44 -34.48 53.47
C ALA A 98 2.24 -34.78 52.56
N THR A 99 2.14 -35.99 52.00
CA THR A 99 1.01 -36.41 51.16
C THR A 99 -0.30 -36.41 51.93
N ARG A 100 -0.30 -36.82 53.20
CA ARG A 100 -1.46 -36.70 54.08
C ARG A 100 -1.88 -35.25 54.29
N LEU A 101 -0.93 -34.35 54.60
CA LEU A 101 -1.21 -32.93 54.79
C LEU A 101 -1.76 -32.27 53.52
N LEU A 102 -1.19 -32.58 52.36
CA LEU A 102 -1.69 -32.11 51.07
C LEU A 102 -3.12 -32.59 50.81
N TYR A 103 -3.41 -33.85 51.13
CA TYR A 103 -4.75 -34.40 51.00
C TYR A 103 -5.76 -33.76 51.95
N GLU A 104 -5.38 -33.53 53.21
CA GLU A 104 -6.20 -32.82 54.21
C GLU A 104 -6.47 -31.36 53.80
N GLN A 105 -5.54 -30.73 53.07
CA GLN A 105 -5.71 -29.38 52.52
C GLN A 105 -6.59 -29.32 51.27
N THR A 106 -7.01 -30.45 50.69
CA THR A 106 -7.99 -30.43 49.60
C THR A 106 -9.33 -29.87 50.07
N ASP A 107 -10.04 -29.14 49.21
CA ASP A 107 -11.28 -28.46 49.61
C ASP A 107 -12.40 -29.44 49.98
N ARG A 108 -12.38 -30.62 49.35
CA ARG A 108 -13.28 -31.71 49.69
C ARG A 108 -13.04 -32.23 51.11
N MET A 109 -11.78 -32.39 51.52
CA MET A 109 -11.44 -32.75 52.91
C MET A 109 -11.77 -31.64 53.89
N LYS A 110 -11.47 -30.37 53.57
CA LYS A 110 -11.86 -29.23 54.44
C LYS A 110 -13.37 -29.18 54.65
N THR A 111 -14.15 -29.44 53.60
CA THR A 111 -15.60 -29.52 53.70
C THR A 111 -16.01 -30.65 54.63
N LEU A 112 -15.45 -31.86 54.47
CA LEU A 112 -15.70 -32.98 55.38
C LEU A 112 -15.34 -32.61 56.83
N ARG A 113 -14.17 -32.00 57.07
CA ARG A 113 -13.75 -31.53 58.41
C ARG A 113 -14.69 -30.48 58.98
N SER A 114 -15.16 -29.54 58.16
CA SER A 114 -16.14 -28.54 58.55
C SER A 114 -17.48 -29.18 58.93
N LYS A 115 -17.93 -30.23 58.22
CA LYS A 115 -19.14 -30.96 58.59
C LYS A 115 -18.97 -31.83 59.84
N GLN A 116 -17.79 -32.41 60.06
CA GLN A 116 -17.45 -33.05 61.32
C GLN A 116 -17.54 -32.05 62.48
N LEU A 117 -16.89 -30.89 62.34
CA LEU A 117 -16.97 -29.82 63.34
C LEU A 117 -18.40 -29.33 63.55
N LEU A 118 -19.18 -29.16 62.48
CA LEU A 118 -20.59 -28.78 62.57
C LEU A 118 -21.41 -29.83 63.34
N THR A 119 -21.11 -31.11 63.16
CA THR A 119 -21.74 -32.19 63.92
C THR A 119 -21.41 -32.06 65.40
N ASP A 120 -20.14 -31.77 65.72
CA ASP A 120 -19.68 -31.53 67.09
C ASP A 120 -20.32 -30.26 67.69
N VAL A 121 -20.50 -29.19 66.91
CA VAL A 121 -21.13 -27.92 67.34
C VAL A 121 -22.64 -28.04 67.47
N ILE A 122 -23.35 -28.70 66.55
CA ILE A 122 -24.80 -28.96 66.69
C ILE A 122 -25.08 -29.80 67.94
N HIS A 123 -24.15 -30.67 68.32
CA HIS A 123 -24.24 -31.38 69.58
C HIS A 123 -24.07 -30.45 70.80
N LEU A 124 -23.34 -29.33 70.67
CA LEU A 124 -23.15 -28.33 71.73
C LEU A 124 -24.22 -27.21 71.72
N GLU A 125 -24.80 -26.87 70.57
CA GLU A 125 -25.79 -25.79 70.37
C GLU A 125 -27.23 -26.35 70.28
N GLU A 126 -27.85 -26.57 71.42
CA GLU A 126 -29.29 -26.82 71.51
C GLU A 126 -30.10 -25.51 71.35
N LYS A 127 -30.31 -25.06 70.10
CA LYS A 127 -31.41 -24.23 69.51
C LYS A 127 -31.99 -22.97 70.21
N HIS A 128 -31.77 -22.69 71.48
CA HIS A 128 -32.60 -21.73 72.23
C HIS A 128 -32.20 -20.25 72.10
N MET A 129 -30.97 -19.93 71.70
CA MET A 129 -30.44 -18.55 71.83
C MET A 129 -30.63 -17.65 70.58
N LEU A 130 -30.89 -18.21 69.40
CA LEU A 130 -30.90 -17.46 68.13
C LEU A 130 -32.30 -16.89 67.78
N GLU A 131 -33.37 -17.61 68.11
CA GLU A 131 -34.74 -17.24 67.73
C GLU A 131 -35.23 -15.94 68.40
N GLU A 132 -34.61 -15.55 69.51
CA GLU A 132 -34.95 -14.32 70.24
C GLU A 132 -34.37 -13.05 69.57
N GLN A 133 -33.26 -13.16 68.86
CA GLN A 133 -32.58 -12.00 68.25
C GLN A 133 -33.25 -11.55 66.95
N ASP A 134 -33.67 -12.49 66.10
CA ASP A 134 -34.26 -12.18 64.78
C ASP A 134 -35.60 -11.43 64.87
N ARG A 135 -36.38 -11.70 65.92
CA ARG A 135 -37.68 -11.02 66.12
C ARG A 135 -37.52 -9.52 66.35
N HIS A 136 -36.40 -9.08 66.92
CA HIS A 136 -36.19 -7.67 67.26
C HIS A 136 -35.77 -6.83 66.04
N VAL A 137 -34.98 -7.40 65.13
CA VAL A 137 -34.45 -6.70 63.96
C VAL A 137 -35.55 -6.39 62.93
N ASN A 138 -36.44 -7.34 62.67
CA ASN A 138 -37.51 -7.19 61.68
C ASN A 138 -38.46 -6.03 62.01
N TYR A 139 -38.78 -5.85 63.30
CA TYR A 139 -39.65 -4.76 63.75
C TYR A 139 -39.09 -3.36 63.42
N LEU A 140 -37.76 -3.18 63.48
CA LEU A 140 -37.13 -1.88 63.25
C LEU A 140 -37.04 -1.51 61.77
N TYR A 141 -36.94 -2.51 60.89
CA TYR A 141 -36.83 -2.32 59.44
C TYR A 141 -38.13 -1.79 58.82
N ASP A 142 -39.27 -2.42 59.15
CA ASP A 142 -40.57 -2.08 58.59
C ASP A 142 -40.97 -0.62 58.82
N ARG A 143 -40.57 -0.08 59.99
CA ARG A 143 -40.83 1.32 60.36
C ARG A 143 -40.09 2.33 59.47
N GLN A 144 -38.89 2.00 59.00
CA GLN A 144 -38.08 2.92 58.19
C GLN A 144 -38.53 2.99 56.74
N VAL A 145 -39.05 1.89 56.19
CA VAL A 145 -39.50 1.82 54.80
C VAL A 145 -40.74 2.70 54.59
N LEU A 146 -41.70 2.65 55.52
CA LEU A 146 -42.92 3.45 55.44
C LEU A 146 -42.65 4.97 55.42
N ALA A 147 -41.62 5.44 56.12
CA ALA A 147 -41.27 6.85 56.16
C ALA A 147 -40.75 7.40 54.82
N LYS A 148 -40.07 6.57 54.01
CA LYS A 148 -39.49 6.99 52.72
C LYS A 148 -40.53 7.09 51.60
N VAL A 149 -41.55 6.24 51.64
CA VAL A 149 -42.63 6.24 50.63
C VAL A 149 -43.40 7.55 50.68
N LEU A 150 -43.73 8.02 51.89
CA LEU A 150 -44.45 9.29 52.10
C LEU A 150 -43.69 10.51 51.54
N GLN A 151 -42.36 10.52 51.64
CA GLN A 151 -41.54 11.63 51.11
C GLN A 151 -41.53 11.68 49.58
N GLY A 152 -41.56 10.53 48.90
CA GLY A 152 -41.56 10.47 47.43
C GLY A 152 -42.83 11.01 46.79
N GLU A 153 -43.99 10.80 47.44
CA GLU A 153 -45.28 11.27 46.92
C GLU A 153 -45.39 12.81 46.90
N GLU A 154 -44.76 13.50 47.86
CA GLU A 154 -44.76 14.97 47.93
C GLU A 154 -43.91 15.64 46.83
N GLU A 155 -42.81 14.99 46.42
CA GLU A 155 -41.91 15.52 45.39
C GLU A 155 -42.54 15.45 44.00
N GLU A 156 -43.21 14.35 43.69
CA GLU A 156 -43.85 14.13 42.38
C GLU A 156 -44.96 15.16 42.11
N GLN A 157 -45.72 15.55 43.14
CA GLN A 157 -46.75 16.59 43.01
C GLN A 157 -46.17 17.96 42.66
N ARG A 158 -44.99 18.30 43.18
CA ARG A 158 -44.33 19.59 42.91
C ARG A 158 -43.84 19.68 41.46
N GLU A 159 -43.38 18.57 40.88
CA GLU A 159 -42.92 18.53 39.49
C GLU A 159 -44.06 18.72 38.49
N ARG A 160 -45.21 18.10 38.73
CA ARG A 160 -46.40 18.25 37.87
C ARG A 160 -46.86 19.72 37.78
N MET A 161 -46.82 20.45 38.89
CA MET A 161 -47.19 21.87 38.92
C MET A 161 -46.23 22.72 38.08
N ARG A 162 -44.91 22.48 38.16
CA ARG A 162 -43.91 23.21 37.37
C ARG A 162 -44.09 23.01 35.86
N GLN A 163 -44.44 21.79 35.44
CA GLN A 163 -44.67 21.50 34.03
C GLN A 163 -45.88 22.26 33.48
N GLN A 164 -46.98 22.34 34.24
CA GLN A 164 -48.16 23.10 33.82
C GLN A 164 -47.87 24.59 33.62
N GLU A 165 -47.08 25.20 34.49
CA GLU A 165 -46.67 26.60 34.35
C GLU A 165 -45.81 26.83 33.10
N ALA A 166 -44.92 25.90 32.77
CA ALA A 166 -44.08 25.97 31.58
C ALA A 166 -44.91 25.92 30.29
N TYR A 167 -45.89 25.02 30.21
CA TYR A 167 -46.79 24.94 29.05
C TYR A 167 -47.65 26.20 28.90
N GLY A 168 -48.11 26.79 30.00
CA GLY A 168 -48.85 28.05 29.98
C GLY A 168 -48.04 29.22 29.39
N LYS A 169 -46.73 29.29 29.68
CA LYS A 169 -45.84 30.32 29.13
C LYS A 169 -45.62 30.14 27.62
N LEU A 170 -45.40 28.90 27.17
CA LEU A 170 -45.18 28.60 25.75
C LEU A 170 -46.40 28.98 24.90
N ALA A 171 -47.60 28.69 25.38
CA ALA A 171 -48.84 29.02 24.67
C ALA A 171 -49.05 30.55 24.50
N ARG A 172 -48.54 31.38 25.43
CA ARG A 172 -48.60 32.85 25.31
C ARG A 172 -47.67 33.35 24.21
N ILE A 173 -46.43 32.88 24.19
CA ILE A 173 -45.43 33.25 23.19
C ILE A 173 -45.91 32.90 21.77
N GLN A 174 -46.52 31.73 21.59
CA GLN A 174 -47.05 31.32 20.29
C GLN A 174 -48.19 32.22 19.79
N LYS A 175 -49.03 32.76 20.69
CA LYS A 175 -50.06 33.72 20.32
C LYS A 175 -49.48 35.07 19.89
N GLU A 176 -48.50 35.57 20.64
CA GLU A 176 -47.79 36.82 20.32
C GLU A 176 -47.11 36.74 18.95
N GLN A 177 -46.44 35.61 18.64
CA GLN A 177 -45.82 35.39 17.33
C GLN A 177 -46.81 35.41 16.17
N LEU A 178 -48.00 34.83 16.34
CA LEU A 178 -49.05 34.85 15.31
C LEU A 178 -49.62 36.26 15.09
N GLU A 179 -49.72 37.06 16.14
CA GLU A 179 -50.16 38.45 16.03
C GLU A 179 -49.12 39.32 15.32
N GLU A 180 -47.84 39.15 15.64
CA GLU A 180 -46.75 39.82 14.93
C GLU A 180 -46.75 39.48 13.43
N TYR A 181 -46.94 38.20 13.08
CA TYR A 181 -46.99 37.78 11.68
C TYR A 181 -48.14 38.45 10.92
N LYS A 182 -49.34 38.52 11.52
CA LYS A 182 -50.48 39.23 10.93
C LYS A 182 -50.19 40.71 10.73
N GLN A 183 -49.53 41.36 11.69
CA GLN A 183 -49.19 42.78 11.58
C GLN A 183 -48.15 43.04 10.48
N ARG A 184 -47.16 42.16 10.30
CA ARG A 184 -46.19 42.26 9.20
C ARG A 184 -46.88 42.13 7.84
N TYR A 185 -47.75 41.14 7.69
CA TYR A 185 -48.51 40.94 6.45
C TYR A 185 -49.41 42.15 6.11
N ILE A 186 -50.06 42.76 7.11
CA ILE A 186 -50.85 43.98 6.90
C ILE A 186 -49.97 45.17 6.47
N LYS A 187 -48.73 45.27 6.96
CA LYS A 187 -47.80 46.33 6.56
C LYS A 187 -47.34 46.14 5.11
N GLU A 188 -46.98 44.92 4.72
CA GLU A 188 -46.61 44.58 3.34
C GLU A 188 -47.73 44.96 2.36
N LEU A 189 -48.98 44.58 2.66
CA LEU A 189 -50.16 44.97 1.86
C LEU A 189 -50.38 46.49 1.75
N ARG A 190 -49.99 47.26 2.76
CA ARG A 190 -50.08 48.73 2.73
C ARG A 190 -48.97 49.34 1.88
N GLU A 191 -47.77 48.79 1.95
CA GLU A 191 -46.62 49.20 1.14
C GLU A 191 -46.87 48.91 -0.34
N GLU A 192 -47.37 47.72 -0.69
CA GLU A 192 -47.76 47.38 -2.06
C GLU A 192 -48.82 48.33 -2.62
N LYS A 193 -49.79 48.74 -1.79
CA LYS A 193 -50.80 49.72 -2.21
C LYS A 193 -50.20 51.10 -2.46
N LEU A 194 -49.29 51.56 -1.59
CA LEU A 194 -48.61 52.85 -1.75
C LEU A 194 -47.71 52.86 -2.99
N ASP A 195 -47.00 51.76 -3.26
CA ASP A 195 -46.17 51.63 -4.45
C ASP A 195 -47.02 51.58 -5.73
N GLY A 196 -48.19 50.92 -5.69
CA GLY A 196 -49.17 50.96 -6.78
C GLY A 196 -49.74 52.37 -7.03
N GLU A 197 -49.92 53.18 -5.99
CA GLU A 197 -50.35 54.58 -6.11
C GLU A 197 -49.22 55.46 -6.69
N ARG A 198 -47.96 55.24 -6.29
CA ARG A 198 -46.80 55.93 -6.88
C ARG A 198 -46.60 55.59 -8.35
N MET A 199 -46.69 54.31 -8.73
CA MET A 199 -46.61 53.88 -10.13
C MET A 199 -47.69 54.54 -11.01
N LYS A 200 -48.90 54.76 -10.48
CA LYS A 200 -49.94 55.51 -11.20
C LYS A 200 -49.57 56.98 -11.39
N GLN A 201 -49.05 57.61 -10.34
CA GLN A 201 -48.62 59.02 -10.40
C GLN A 201 -47.44 59.21 -11.36
N ASP A 202 -46.48 58.29 -11.36
CA ASP A 202 -45.33 58.32 -12.27
C ASP A 202 -45.78 58.11 -13.72
N ALA A 203 -46.67 57.15 -13.99
CA ALA A 203 -47.23 56.93 -15.32
C ALA A 203 -48.05 58.15 -15.83
N GLU A 204 -48.79 58.83 -14.96
CA GLU A 204 -49.50 60.06 -15.30
C GLU A 204 -48.54 61.23 -15.59
N GLN A 205 -47.43 61.32 -14.86
CA GLN A 205 -46.39 62.33 -15.09
C GLN A 205 -45.64 62.07 -16.40
N GLU A 206 -45.23 60.84 -16.66
CA GLU A 206 -44.57 60.44 -17.92
C GLU A 206 -45.47 60.73 -19.13
N TYR A 207 -46.76 60.44 -19.05
CA TYR A 207 -47.72 60.77 -20.10
C TYR A 207 -47.83 62.30 -20.35
N LEU A 208 -47.80 63.11 -19.28
CA LEU A 208 -47.82 64.57 -19.40
C LEU A 208 -46.51 65.14 -19.96
N GLU A 209 -45.38 64.51 -19.67
CA GLU A 209 -44.06 64.87 -20.20
C GLU A 209 -43.95 64.52 -21.68
N GLU A 210 -44.37 63.32 -22.08
CA GLU A 210 -44.39 62.89 -23.49
C GLU A 210 -45.27 63.83 -24.33
N MET A 211 -46.43 64.25 -23.81
CA MET A 211 -47.29 65.25 -24.45
C MET A 211 -46.66 66.65 -24.56
N LYS A 212 -45.79 67.05 -23.62
CA LYS A 212 -45.05 68.31 -23.69
C LYS A 212 -43.91 68.23 -24.70
N GLU A 213 -43.19 67.11 -24.73
CA GLU A 213 -42.10 66.86 -25.68
C GLU A 213 -42.61 66.77 -27.12
N GLU A 214 -43.75 66.12 -27.34
CA GLU A 214 -44.37 66.05 -28.67
C GLU A 214 -44.84 67.45 -29.15
N ARG A 215 -45.32 68.29 -28.23
CA ARG A 215 -45.64 69.72 -28.52
C ARG A 215 -44.38 70.52 -28.84
N LEU A 216 -43.30 70.34 -28.09
CA LEU A 216 -42.00 70.99 -28.32
C LEU A 216 -41.38 70.55 -29.66
N GLN A 217 -41.45 69.27 -30.01
CA GLN A 217 -41.04 68.77 -31.32
C GLN A 217 -41.88 69.41 -32.44
N LYS A 218 -43.21 69.45 -32.32
CA LYS A 218 -44.08 70.10 -33.31
C LYS A 218 -43.77 71.59 -33.45
N GLN A 219 -43.44 72.29 -32.38
CA GLN A 219 -43.01 73.69 -32.42
C GLN A 219 -41.64 73.87 -33.08
N ARG A 220 -40.66 73.02 -32.76
CA ARG A 220 -39.33 73.03 -33.40
C ARG A 220 -39.41 72.73 -34.89
N MET A 221 -40.25 71.78 -35.29
CA MET A 221 -40.49 71.45 -36.70
C MET A 221 -41.16 72.61 -37.46
N LYS A 222 -42.09 73.33 -36.82
CA LYS A 222 -42.67 74.57 -37.39
C LYS A 222 -41.63 75.68 -37.54
N GLN A 223 -40.82 75.93 -36.51
CA GLN A 223 -39.74 76.93 -36.55
C GLN A 223 -38.68 76.58 -37.61
N ALA A 224 -38.32 75.30 -37.76
CA ALA A 224 -37.41 74.84 -38.81
C ALA A 224 -38.02 74.97 -40.22
N SER A 225 -39.32 74.70 -40.36
CA SER A 225 -40.06 74.90 -41.61
C SER A 225 -40.15 76.39 -41.98
N GLU A 226 -40.41 77.27 -41.01
CA GLU A 226 -40.45 78.72 -41.21
C GLU A 226 -39.05 79.27 -41.57
N ALA A 227 -38.00 78.82 -40.88
CA ALA A 227 -36.62 79.20 -41.19
C ALA A 227 -36.17 78.74 -42.59
N THR A 228 -36.56 77.53 -43.01
CA THR A 228 -36.26 77.02 -44.35
C THR A 228 -37.07 77.73 -45.44
N GLN A 229 -38.31 78.14 -45.17
CA GLN A 229 -39.09 79.00 -46.09
C GLN A 229 -38.47 80.39 -46.23
N LEU A 230 -38.01 80.99 -45.13
CA LEU A 230 -37.37 82.31 -45.12
C LEU A 230 -36.00 82.28 -45.82
N ALA A 231 -35.20 81.23 -45.60
CA ALA A 231 -33.94 81.00 -46.32
C ALA A 231 -34.18 80.75 -47.82
N ASN A 232 -35.24 80.02 -48.19
CA ASN A 232 -35.60 79.81 -49.59
C ASN A 232 -36.11 81.10 -50.26
N ALA A 233 -36.80 81.98 -49.54
CA ALA A 233 -37.21 83.30 -50.04
C ALA A 233 -35.99 84.20 -50.26
N GLN A 234 -35.04 84.21 -49.32
CA GLN A 234 -33.76 84.92 -49.46
C GLN A 234 -32.92 84.38 -50.62
N LEU A 235 -32.88 83.06 -50.82
CA LEU A 235 -32.18 82.44 -51.95
C LEU A 235 -32.82 82.79 -53.29
N ARG A 236 -34.16 82.89 -53.36
CA ARG A 236 -34.86 83.36 -54.57
C ARG A 236 -34.57 84.82 -54.87
N ALA A 237 -34.63 85.70 -53.87
CA ALA A 237 -34.27 87.11 -54.03
C ALA A 237 -32.81 87.29 -54.47
N HIS A 238 -31.89 86.48 -53.92
CA HIS A 238 -30.49 86.48 -54.34
C HIS A 238 -30.31 85.96 -55.78
N ARG A 239 -31.06 84.94 -56.19
CA ARG A 239 -31.06 84.43 -57.58
C ARG A 239 -31.69 85.41 -58.57
N GLU A 240 -32.69 86.18 -58.16
CA GLU A 240 -33.28 87.25 -58.97
C GLU A 240 -32.29 88.41 -59.15
N MET A 241 -31.62 88.84 -58.08
CA MET A 241 -30.51 89.81 -58.13
C MET A 241 -29.36 89.33 -59.02
N GLN A 242 -28.99 88.05 -58.95
CA GLN A 242 -27.96 87.46 -59.82
C GLN A 242 -28.42 87.37 -61.28
N LYS A 243 -29.69 87.05 -61.54
CA LYS A 243 -30.26 87.07 -62.90
C LYS A 243 -30.31 88.47 -63.50
N GLU A 244 -30.55 89.50 -62.69
CA GLU A 244 -30.48 90.90 -63.14
C GLU A 244 -29.04 91.33 -63.44
N GLN A 245 -28.06 90.85 -62.67
CA GLN A 245 -26.63 91.05 -62.95
C GLN A 245 -26.18 90.30 -64.22
N GLU A 246 -26.59 89.04 -64.39
CA GLU A 246 -26.32 88.25 -65.61
C GLU A 246 -26.96 88.87 -66.85
N ARG A 247 -28.19 89.41 -66.75
CA ARG A 247 -28.83 90.14 -67.86
C ARG A 247 -28.06 91.40 -68.25
N LEU A 248 -27.45 92.10 -67.30
CA LEU A 248 -26.60 93.27 -67.56
C LEU A 248 -25.23 92.88 -68.17
N GLU A 249 -24.78 91.65 -67.96
CA GLU A 249 -23.55 91.10 -68.55
C GLU A 249 -23.77 90.44 -69.91
N ASP A 250 -24.92 89.81 -70.14
CA ASP A 250 -25.29 89.19 -71.41
C ASP A 250 -25.54 90.25 -72.49
N VAL A 251 -26.14 91.40 -72.14
CA VAL A 251 -26.26 92.56 -73.05
C VAL A 251 -24.87 93.10 -73.45
N LYS A 252 -23.86 93.01 -72.57
CA LYS A 252 -22.47 93.39 -72.88
C LYS A 252 -21.74 92.34 -73.73
N ARG A 253 -22.12 91.05 -73.67
CA ARG A 253 -21.55 89.96 -74.49
C ARG A 253 -22.14 89.91 -75.90
N GLU A 254 -23.43 90.16 -76.07
CA GLU A 254 -24.09 90.17 -77.39
C GLU A 254 -23.60 91.32 -78.31
N GLU A 255 -23.22 92.47 -77.74
CA GLU A 255 -22.61 93.57 -78.51
C GLU A 255 -21.19 93.27 -79.02
N GLN A 256 -20.48 92.31 -78.40
CA GLN A 256 -19.13 91.90 -78.79
C GLN A 256 -19.12 90.75 -79.81
N GLU A 257 -20.10 89.84 -79.78
CA GLU A 257 -20.23 88.75 -80.76
C GLU A 257 -20.77 89.22 -82.12
N ARG A 258 -21.68 90.21 -82.15
CA ARG A 258 -22.18 90.82 -83.39
C ARG A 258 -21.08 91.55 -84.19
N LYS A 259 -20.02 92.04 -83.54
CA LYS A 259 -18.84 92.63 -84.20
C LYS A 259 -17.90 91.58 -84.81
N LYS A 260 -17.93 90.34 -84.32
CA LYS A 260 -17.01 89.27 -84.72
C LYS A 260 -17.55 88.46 -85.91
N GLN A 261 -18.87 88.25 -85.99
CA GLN A 261 -19.51 87.47 -87.06
C GLN A 261 -19.60 88.18 -88.43
N LEU A 262 -19.40 89.51 -88.49
CA LEU A 262 -19.36 90.31 -89.72
C LEU A 262 -18.03 90.22 -90.50
N LEU A 263 -16.94 89.74 -89.88
CA LEU A 263 -15.61 89.66 -90.49
C LEU A 263 -15.30 88.31 -91.15
N ASP A 264 -15.86 87.21 -90.64
CA ASP A 264 -15.53 85.86 -91.12
C ASP A 264 -16.39 85.37 -92.31
N ALA A 265 -17.56 85.97 -92.54
CA ALA A 265 -18.41 85.65 -93.70
C ALA A 265 -17.85 86.22 -95.04
N ARG A 266 -17.02 87.27 -95.00
CA ARG A 266 -16.43 87.90 -96.20
C ARG A 266 -15.21 87.15 -96.77
N ARG A 267 -14.64 86.19 -96.03
CA ARG A 267 -13.39 85.50 -96.37
C ARG A 267 -13.60 84.21 -97.18
N LEU A 268 -14.77 83.59 -97.08
CA LEU A 268 -15.06 82.30 -97.71
C LEU A 268 -15.46 82.40 -99.20
N GLU A 269 -16.00 83.54 -99.65
CA GLU A 269 -16.54 83.67 -101.02
C GLU A 269 -15.50 84.04 -102.10
N LEU A 270 -14.30 84.50 -101.71
CA LEU A 270 -13.24 84.89 -102.66
C LEU A 270 -12.37 83.71 -103.15
N GLN A 271 -12.46 82.54 -102.50
CA GLN A 271 -11.70 81.34 -102.86
C GLN A 271 -12.33 80.48 -103.96
N ARG A 272 -13.50 80.86 -104.49
CA ARG A 272 -14.08 80.20 -105.67
C ARG A 272 -13.39 80.58 -107.00
N GLN A 273 -12.64 81.69 -107.12
CA GLN A 273 -12.32 82.21 -108.47
C GLN A 273 -10.88 81.99 -109.00
N LYS A 274 -9.94 81.40 -108.25
CA LYS A 274 -8.52 81.38 -108.67
C LYS A 274 -7.83 80.01 -108.82
N LYS A 275 -8.45 78.90 -108.42
CA LYS A 275 -7.76 77.59 -108.41
C LYS A 275 -7.91 76.75 -109.69
N GLU A 276 -8.95 76.94 -110.49
CA GLU A 276 -9.12 76.12 -111.71
C GLU A 276 -8.44 76.71 -112.97
N SER A 277 -8.26 78.03 -113.08
CA SER A 277 -7.59 78.64 -114.25
C SER A 277 -6.05 78.59 -114.20
N ALA A 278 -5.45 78.31 -113.03
CA ALA A 278 -3.99 78.18 -112.85
C ALA A 278 -3.44 76.78 -113.21
N GLN A 279 -4.31 75.79 -113.42
CA GLN A 279 -3.96 74.37 -113.61
C GLN A 279 -3.44 74.06 -115.02
N ALA A 280 -3.75 74.87 -116.04
CA ALA A 280 -3.35 74.58 -117.43
C ALA A 280 -1.99 75.18 -117.87
N ARG A 281 -1.42 76.15 -117.15
CA ARG A 281 -0.11 76.76 -117.48
C ARG A 281 1.07 76.21 -116.65
N LYS A 282 0.81 75.56 -115.51
CA LYS A 282 1.85 74.94 -114.65
C LYS A 282 2.35 73.59 -115.15
N GLN A 283 1.53 72.82 -115.87
CA GLN A 283 1.89 71.47 -116.32
C GLN A 283 3.14 71.43 -117.23
N ARG A 284 3.43 72.48 -118.01
CA ARG A 284 4.55 72.46 -118.97
C ARG A 284 5.92 72.88 -118.41
N MET A 285 5.99 73.49 -117.22
CA MET A 285 7.26 73.72 -116.51
C MET A 285 7.57 72.61 -115.49
N ILE A 286 6.57 71.81 -115.11
CA ILE A 286 6.72 70.71 -114.13
C ILE A 286 7.45 69.51 -114.74
N ASP A 287 7.29 69.23 -116.03
CA ASP A 287 7.89 68.06 -116.68
C ASP A 287 9.43 68.15 -116.89
N LEU A 288 10.02 69.35 -116.79
CA LEU A 288 11.47 69.56 -116.88
C LEU A 288 12.16 69.55 -115.50
N ALA A 289 11.43 69.83 -114.42
CA ALA A 289 11.94 69.84 -113.05
C ALA A 289 11.82 68.47 -112.33
N THR A 290 10.88 67.62 -112.74
CA THR A 290 10.66 66.28 -112.17
C THR A 290 11.78 65.28 -112.47
N GLN A 291 12.48 65.39 -113.59
CA GLN A 291 13.58 64.48 -113.95
C GLN A 291 14.83 64.63 -113.06
N ASN A 292 15.02 65.78 -112.40
CA ASN A 292 16.15 66.03 -111.51
C ASN A 292 15.87 65.68 -110.03
N LEU A 293 14.61 65.59 -109.60
CA LEU A 293 14.23 65.22 -108.23
C LEU A 293 14.20 63.70 -108.00
N VAL A 294 13.81 62.91 -109.00
CA VAL A 294 13.75 61.44 -108.90
C VAL A 294 15.13 60.80 -108.61
N LYS A 295 16.23 61.42 -109.07
CA LYS A 295 17.59 60.95 -108.79
C LYS A 295 18.06 61.22 -107.35
N LEU A 296 17.43 62.17 -106.64
CA LEU A 296 17.72 62.45 -105.22
C LEU A 296 16.89 61.56 -104.29
N GLU A 297 15.66 61.22 -104.66
CA GLU A 297 14.78 60.33 -103.88
C GLU A 297 15.32 58.88 -103.81
N GLN A 298 15.86 58.35 -104.91
CA GLN A 298 16.45 57.00 -104.93
C GLN A 298 17.63 56.83 -103.95
N LYS A 299 18.44 57.87 -103.74
CA LYS A 299 19.55 57.87 -102.76
C LYS A 299 19.10 58.00 -101.31
N SER A 300 17.90 58.54 -101.05
CA SER A 300 17.32 58.54 -99.71
C SER A 300 16.63 57.22 -99.37
N GLU A 301 16.00 56.57 -100.35
CA GLU A 301 15.34 55.27 -100.18
C GLU A 301 16.35 54.15 -99.86
N GLU A 302 17.50 54.10 -100.55
CA GLU A 302 18.56 53.13 -100.23
C GLU A 302 19.11 53.28 -98.80
N ARG A 303 19.17 54.52 -98.29
CA ARG A 303 19.64 54.81 -96.92
C ARG A 303 18.64 54.35 -95.86
N LEU A 304 17.34 54.53 -96.13
CA LEU A 304 16.26 54.09 -95.26
C LEU A 304 16.15 52.55 -95.21
N LEU A 305 16.38 51.89 -96.35
CA LEU A 305 16.33 50.44 -96.47
C LEU A 305 17.50 49.76 -95.73
N ASN A 306 18.70 50.35 -95.79
CA ASN A 306 19.86 49.87 -95.02
C ASN A 306 19.68 50.04 -93.49
N GLN A 307 19.08 51.14 -93.03
CA GLN A 307 18.75 51.33 -91.61
C GLN A 307 17.69 50.34 -91.12
N SER A 308 16.69 50.01 -91.96
CA SER A 308 15.69 48.98 -91.63
C SER A 308 16.31 47.58 -91.51
N ASN A 309 17.25 47.24 -92.39
CA ASN A 309 17.92 45.94 -92.36
C ASN A 309 18.86 45.78 -91.14
N GLU A 310 19.54 46.85 -90.72
CA GLU A 310 20.40 46.81 -89.53
C GLU A 310 19.60 46.62 -88.23
N VAL A 311 18.41 47.22 -88.13
CA VAL A 311 17.50 47.03 -86.99
C VAL A 311 17.02 45.58 -86.93
N ARG A 312 16.56 45.00 -88.05
CA ARG A 312 16.13 43.60 -88.11
C ARG A 312 17.25 42.62 -87.76
N ALA A 313 18.46 42.86 -88.24
CA ALA A 313 19.61 42.01 -87.91
C ALA A 313 19.98 42.05 -86.42
N LYS A 314 19.80 43.20 -85.74
CA LYS A 314 19.99 43.31 -84.29
C LYS A 314 18.87 42.60 -83.52
N GLU A 315 17.62 42.77 -83.93
CA GLU A 315 16.46 42.07 -83.33
C GLU A 315 16.59 40.53 -83.45
N ASP A 316 16.97 40.03 -84.62
CA ASP A 316 17.18 38.59 -84.86
C ASP A 316 18.33 38.03 -84.04
N LYS A 317 19.42 38.80 -83.86
CA LYS A 317 20.56 38.38 -83.04
C LYS A 317 20.19 38.31 -81.56
N GLU A 318 19.46 39.31 -81.04
CA GLU A 318 18.96 39.26 -79.66
C GLU A 318 17.99 38.10 -79.41
N LEU A 319 17.13 37.78 -80.39
CA LEU A 319 16.22 36.63 -80.29
C LEU A 319 16.98 35.31 -80.23
N LYS A 320 18.03 35.14 -81.04
CA LYS A 320 18.91 33.95 -81.00
C LYS A 320 19.65 33.82 -79.67
N ASP A 321 20.27 34.89 -79.19
CA ASP A 321 21.00 34.87 -77.92
C ASP A 321 20.08 34.56 -76.72
N ARG A 322 18.83 35.05 -76.74
CA ARG A 322 17.81 34.69 -75.74
C ARG A 322 17.38 33.22 -75.85
N ALA A 323 17.27 32.68 -77.05
CA ALA A 323 16.92 31.28 -77.27
C ALA A 323 18.04 30.34 -76.77
N ASP A 324 19.30 30.65 -77.06
CA ASP A 324 20.45 29.84 -76.67
C ASP A 324 20.64 29.81 -75.14
N ARG A 325 20.48 30.96 -74.45
CA ARG A 325 20.49 31.02 -72.98
C ARG A 325 19.41 30.13 -72.37
N ARG A 326 18.18 30.18 -72.91
CA ARG A 326 17.07 29.32 -72.46
C ARG A 326 17.35 27.84 -72.73
N ALA A 327 18.05 27.49 -73.81
CA ALA A 327 18.41 26.11 -74.12
C ALA A 327 19.42 25.55 -73.11
N VAL A 328 20.48 26.32 -72.79
CA VAL A 328 21.49 25.94 -71.79
C VAL A 328 20.88 25.78 -70.40
N GLU A 329 20.00 26.71 -69.99
CA GLU A 329 19.27 26.62 -68.71
C GLU A 329 18.39 25.36 -68.64
N LYS A 330 17.64 25.05 -69.71
CA LYS A 330 16.81 23.84 -69.77
C LYS A 330 17.65 22.56 -69.64
N GLU A 331 18.81 22.50 -70.29
CA GLU A 331 19.69 21.35 -70.22
C GLU A 331 20.31 21.18 -68.83
N ALA A 332 20.72 22.27 -68.18
CA ALA A 332 21.21 22.25 -66.81
C ALA A 332 20.13 21.77 -65.82
N ILE A 333 18.89 22.25 -65.97
CA ILE A 333 17.75 21.80 -65.16
C ILE A 333 17.47 20.32 -65.41
N ALA A 334 17.52 19.85 -66.66
CA ALA A 334 17.31 18.44 -66.98
C ALA A 334 18.38 17.53 -66.37
N ARG A 335 19.66 17.91 -66.43
CA ARG A 335 20.76 17.18 -65.77
C ARG A 335 20.59 17.12 -64.25
N SER A 336 20.27 18.25 -63.62
CA SER A 336 20.02 18.32 -62.17
C SER A 336 18.84 17.43 -61.75
N ARG A 337 17.72 17.47 -62.49
CA ARG A 337 16.56 16.61 -62.23
C ARG A 337 16.87 15.13 -62.36
N ARG A 338 17.63 14.73 -63.40
CA ARG A 338 18.07 13.33 -63.56
C ARG A 338 18.90 12.88 -62.37
N HIS A 339 19.88 13.68 -61.95
CA HIS A 339 20.71 13.37 -60.79
C HIS A 339 19.89 13.24 -59.49
N GLN A 340 18.92 14.13 -59.26
CA GLN A 340 18.03 14.05 -58.10
C GLN A 340 17.16 12.78 -58.11
N VAL A 341 16.63 12.39 -59.27
CA VAL A 341 15.84 11.16 -59.40
C VAL A 341 16.71 9.93 -59.13
N ASP A 342 17.93 9.89 -59.68
CA ASP A 342 18.86 8.77 -59.48
C ASP A 342 19.30 8.66 -58.01
N ALA A 343 19.58 9.79 -57.35
CA ALA A 343 19.90 9.83 -55.92
C ALA A 343 18.74 9.27 -55.07
N LYS A 344 17.50 9.74 -55.32
CA LYS A 344 16.31 9.23 -54.64
C LYS A 344 16.07 7.74 -54.88
N GLN A 345 16.34 7.24 -56.08
CA GLN A 345 16.22 5.82 -56.38
C GLN A 345 17.26 4.97 -55.64
N ARG A 346 18.49 5.48 -55.48
CA ARG A 346 19.55 4.80 -54.72
C ARG A 346 19.21 4.76 -53.23
N GLU A 347 18.78 5.89 -52.66
CA GLU A 347 18.32 5.96 -51.27
C GLU A 347 17.18 4.98 -51.02
N LYS A 348 16.14 4.98 -51.87
CA LYS A 348 15.03 4.03 -51.75
C LYS A 348 15.45 2.56 -51.81
N LYS A 349 16.47 2.23 -52.61
CA LYS A 349 17.01 0.85 -52.68
C LYS A 349 17.77 0.48 -51.41
N LEU A 350 18.58 1.38 -50.87
CA LEU A 350 19.31 1.18 -49.61
C LEU A 350 18.34 1.05 -48.44
N GLU A 351 17.33 1.91 -48.35
CA GLU A 351 16.26 1.82 -47.35
C GLU A 351 15.52 0.50 -47.43
N ALA A 352 15.18 0.03 -48.64
CA ALA A 352 14.51 -1.24 -48.83
C ALA A 352 15.38 -2.45 -48.42
N GLN A 353 16.70 -2.38 -48.61
CA GLN A 353 17.64 -3.40 -48.16
C GLN A 353 17.77 -3.40 -46.63
N ALA A 354 17.99 -2.22 -46.02
CA ALA A 354 18.05 -2.06 -44.58
C ALA A 354 16.76 -2.51 -43.88
N ALA A 355 15.60 -2.24 -44.48
CA ALA A 355 14.31 -2.71 -43.97
C ALA A 355 14.20 -4.25 -44.01
N ARG A 356 14.66 -4.90 -45.08
CA ARG A 356 14.65 -6.38 -45.17
C ARG A 356 15.56 -7.02 -44.14
N GLU A 357 16.77 -6.49 -43.96
CA GLU A 357 17.70 -6.96 -42.93
C GLU A 357 17.12 -6.78 -41.54
N SER A 358 16.52 -5.62 -41.27
CA SER A 358 15.84 -5.35 -40.01
C SER A 358 14.71 -6.34 -39.75
N VAL A 359 13.85 -6.62 -40.73
CA VAL A 359 12.76 -7.61 -40.60
C VAL A 359 13.33 -9.01 -40.32
N ALA A 360 14.41 -9.41 -40.99
CA ALA A 360 15.05 -10.70 -40.74
C ALA A 360 15.62 -10.79 -39.32
N GLN A 361 16.29 -9.74 -38.84
CA GLN A 361 16.81 -9.67 -37.48
C GLN A 361 15.68 -9.71 -36.43
N TRP A 362 14.61 -8.95 -36.64
CA TRP A 362 13.43 -8.97 -35.75
C TRP A 362 12.74 -10.32 -35.73
N SER A 363 12.63 -10.99 -36.88
CA SER A 363 12.07 -12.34 -36.97
C SER A 363 12.91 -13.36 -36.16
N GLN A 364 14.24 -13.29 -36.28
CA GLN A 364 15.13 -14.15 -35.49
C GLN A 364 15.09 -13.82 -34.00
N PHE A 365 15.04 -12.53 -33.65
CA PHE A 365 14.90 -12.08 -32.27
C PHE A 365 13.58 -12.56 -31.66
N GLY A 366 12.45 -12.40 -32.37
CA GLY A 366 11.14 -12.88 -31.93
C GLY A 366 11.15 -14.38 -31.62
N LYS A 367 11.73 -15.21 -32.51
CA LYS A 367 11.87 -16.65 -32.27
C LYS A 367 12.71 -16.99 -31.03
N ARG A 368 13.77 -16.23 -30.77
CA ARG A 368 14.61 -16.43 -29.57
C ARG A 368 13.84 -16.07 -28.30
N VAL A 369 13.10 -14.96 -28.33
CA VAL A 369 12.26 -14.52 -27.20
C VAL A 369 11.16 -15.54 -26.93
N GLU A 370 10.46 -16.02 -27.97
CA GLU A 370 9.43 -17.06 -27.82
C GLU A 370 9.99 -18.34 -27.19
N LEU A 371 11.18 -18.78 -27.62
CA LEU A 371 11.82 -19.95 -27.05
C LEU A 371 12.22 -19.73 -25.58
N GLN A 372 12.74 -18.54 -25.24
CA GLN A 372 13.07 -18.18 -23.86
C GLN A 372 11.83 -18.17 -22.97
N VAL A 373 10.74 -17.56 -23.41
CA VAL A 373 9.46 -17.54 -22.69
C VAL A 373 8.94 -18.96 -22.45
N GLN A 374 9.02 -19.84 -23.46
CA GLN A 374 8.60 -21.24 -23.30
C GLN A 374 9.45 -22.01 -22.28
N LEU A 375 10.76 -21.75 -22.24
CA LEU A 375 11.66 -22.36 -21.25
C LEU A 375 11.37 -21.84 -19.84
N GLU A 376 11.21 -20.52 -19.69
CA GLU A 376 10.86 -19.88 -18.41
C GLU A 376 9.51 -20.41 -17.88
N GLU A 377 8.49 -20.55 -18.74
CA GLU A 377 7.22 -21.14 -18.35
C GLU A 377 7.36 -22.60 -17.87
N GLN A 378 8.21 -23.39 -18.52
CA GLN A 378 8.46 -24.78 -18.12
C GLN A 378 9.21 -24.84 -16.79
N GLU A 379 10.20 -23.99 -16.58
CA GLU A 379 10.94 -23.88 -15.31
C GLU A 379 10.00 -23.46 -14.18
N GLN A 380 9.17 -22.44 -14.38
CA GLN A 380 8.15 -22.01 -13.42
C GLN A 380 7.18 -23.14 -13.07
N ARG A 381 6.67 -23.88 -14.07
CA ARG A 381 5.79 -25.04 -13.79
C ARG A 381 6.48 -26.11 -12.96
N LEU A 382 7.78 -26.36 -13.18
CA LEU A 382 8.54 -27.32 -12.38
C LEU A 382 8.79 -26.82 -10.96
N GLU A 383 9.04 -25.52 -10.79
CA GLU A 383 9.18 -24.88 -9.48
C GLU A 383 7.86 -24.92 -8.69
N ASP A 384 6.74 -24.57 -9.33
CA ASP A 384 5.41 -24.64 -8.76
C ASP A 384 5.05 -26.06 -8.33
N LEU A 385 5.39 -27.06 -9.16
CA LEU A 385 5.17 -28.46 -8.82
C LEU A 385 6.02 -28.87 -7.60
N ARG A 386 7.29 -28.47 -7.54
CA ARG A 386 8.16 -28.73 -6.37
C ARG A 386 7.60 -28.07 -5.12
N LEU A 387 7.16 -26.82 -5.23
CA LEU A 387 6.56 -26.06 -4.13
C LEU A 387 5.28 -26.74 -3.64
N ALA A 388 4.41 -27.18 -4.54
CA ALA A 388 3.17 -27.89 -4.20
C ALA A 388 3.46 -29.21 -3.44
N VAL A 389 4.47 -29.96 -3.86
CA VAL A 389 4.90 -31.18 -3.16
C VAL A 389 5.39 -30.87 -1.74
N VAL A 390 6.23 -29.84 -1.58
CA VAL A 390 6.74 -29.43 -0.26
C VAL A 390 5.60 -28.94 0.64
N GLN A 391 4.69 -28.12 0.12
CA GLN A 391 3.52 -27.64 0.86
C GLN A 391 2.62 -28.80 1.31
N LYS A 392 2.42 -29.81 0.45
CA LYS A 392 1.69 -31.02 0.83
C LYS A 392 2.40 -31.76 1.97
N GLN A 393 3.72 -31.95 1.89
CA GLN A 393 4.50 -32.59 2.95
C GLN A 393 4.40 -31.82 4.28
N GLN A 394 4.46 -30.49 4.24
CA GLN A 394 4.28 -29.63 5.41
C GLN A 394 2.87 -29.74 5.99
N ALA A 395 1.83 -29.77 5.14
CA ALA A 395 0.46 -29.95 5.56
C ALA A 395 0.23 -31.34 6.21
N ASP A 396 0.78 -32.40 5.63
CA ASP A 396 0.73 -33.76 6.17
C ASP A 396 1.48 -33.86 7.50
N ALA A 397 2.67 -33.25 7.61
CA ALA A 397 3.42 -33.18 8.86
C ALA A 397 2.63 -32.43 9.95
N ARG A 398 2.06 -31.26 9.63
CA ARG A 398 1.21 -30.49 10.55
C ARG A 398 -0.05 -31.26 10.96
N ARG A 399 -0.64 -32.03 10.05
CA ARG A 399 -1.77 -32.90 10.38
C ARG A 399 -1.36 -33.98 11.37
N ASN A 400 -0.19 -34.58 11.20
CA ASN A 400 0.33 -35.59 12.12
C ASN A 400 0.62 -34.99 13.50
N THR A 401 1.28 -33.83 13.58
CA THR A 401 1.54 -33.18 14.87
C THR A 401 0.23 -32.82 15.58
N LEU A 402 -0.77 -32.30 14.86
CA LEU A 402 -2.09 -32.03 15.46
C LEU A 402 -2.80 -33.30 15.94
N MET A 403 -2.63 -34.43 15.25
CA MET A 403 -3.17 -35.72 15.70
C MET A 403 -2.44 -36.23 16.94
N GLU A 404 -1.12 -36.08 17.01
CA GLU A 404 -0.31 -36.42 18.18
C GLU A 404 -0.66 -35.54 19.38
N GLU A 405 -0.81 -34.24 19.18
CA GLU A 405 -1.25 -33.30 20.22
C GLU A 405 -2.64 -33.68 20.75
N ARG A 406 -3.59 -33.99 19.85
CA ARG A 406 -4.92 -34.46 20.26
C ARG A 406 -4.86 -35.77 21.04
N ALA A 407 -4.01 -36.71 20.61
CA ALA A 407 -3.81 -37.97 21.32
C ALA A 407 -3.17 -37.75 22.69
N ALA A 408 -2.20 -36.84 22.80
CA ALA A 408 -1.58 -36.46 24.06
C ALA A 408 -2.59 -35.83 25.02
N VAL A 409 -3.38 -34.87 24.55
CA VAL A 409 -4.46 -34.25 25.35
C VAL A 409 -5.46 -35.30 25.82
N PHE A 410 -5.86 -36.25 24.96
CA PHE A 410 -6.76 -37.33 25.35
C PHE A 410 -6.14 -38.26 26.40
N LEU A 411 -4.85 -38.57 26.30
CA LEU A 411 -4.13 -39.37 27.30
C LEU A 411 -4.00 -38.63 28.63
N GLU A 412 -3.69 -37.33 28.60
CA GLU A 412 -3.64 -36.48 29.78
C GLU A 412 -5.01 -36.39 30.45
N GLU A 413 -6.09 -36.21 29.68
CA GLU A 413 -7.46 -36.22 30.19
C GLU A 413 -7.81 -37.58 30.81
N GLN A 414 -7.41 -38.69 30.17
CA GLN A 414 -7.62 -40.03 30.73
C GLN A 414 -6.84 -40.22 32.04
N GLN A 415 -5.60 -39.75 32.12
CA GLN A 415 -4.79 -39.81 33.34
C GLN A 415 -5.39 -38.94 34.44
N ALA A 416 -5.81 -37.72 34.12
CA ALA A 416 -6.50 -36.83 35.05
C ALA A 416 -7.80 -37.47 35.56
N ASN A 417 -8.62 -38.06 34.68
CA ASN A 417 -9.83 -38.75 35.10
C ASN A 417 -9.54 -39.95 36.03
N ARG A 418 -8.44 -40.69 35.79
CA ARG A 418 -8.00 -41.78 36.68
C ARG A 418 -7.53 -41.26 38.04
N THR A 419 -6.76 -40.18 38.09
CA THR A 419 -6.33 -39.58 39.37
C THR A 419 -7.52 -39.07 40.16
N LEU A 420 -8.47 -38.40 39.50
CA LEU A 420 -9.73 -37.95 40.10
C LEU A 420 -10.61 -39.09 40.63
N ALA A 421 -10.67 -40.21 39.91
CA ALA A 421 -11.37 -41.41 40.37
C ALA A 421 -10.71 -41.98 41.63
N ASN A 422 -9.39 -42.15 41.62
CA ASN A 422 -8.62 -42.64 42.77
C ASN A 422 -8.77 -41.71 43.99
N GLU A 423 -8.75 -40.40 43.81
CA GLU A 423 -9.00 -39.42 44.89
C GLU A 423 -10.41 -39.52 45.45
N SER A 424 -11.40 -39.76 44.60
CA SER A 424 -12.80 -39.94 45.01
C SER A 424 -13.01 -41.22 45.80
N GLU A 425 -12.34 -42.31 45.43
CA GLU A 425 -12.35 -43.55 46.20
C GLU A 425 -11.68 -43.38 47.56
N ARG A 426 -10.50 -42.77 47.60
CA ARG A 426 -9.80 -42.43 48.85
C ARG A 426 -10.68 -41.58 49.78
N PHE A 427 -11.40 -40.60 49.22
CA PHE A 427 -12.29 -39.75 50.00
C PHE A 427 -13.43 -40.55 50.62
N LYS A 428 -14.05 -41.47 49.87
CA LYS A 428 -15.13 -42.32 50.39
C LYS A 428 -14.66 -43.14 51.58
N VAL A 429 -13.46 -43.73 51.51
CA VAL A 429 -12.88 -44.52 52.61
C VAL A 429 -12.68 -43.64 53.86
N VAL A 430 -12.09 -42.45 53.70
CA VAL A 430 -11.85 -41.52 54.83
C VAL A 430 -13.16 -41.00 55.42
N ALA A 431 -14.13 -40.65 54.59
CA ALA A 431 -15.42 -40.14 55.03
C ALA A 431 -16.29 -41.22 55.69
N GLN A 432 -16.19 -42.49 55.26
CA GLN A 432 -16.82 -43.62 55.95
C GLN A 432 -16.18 -43.84 57.32
N ALA A 433 -14.85 -43.86 57.42
CA ALA A 433 -14.15 -43.99 58.70
C ALA A 433 -14.52 -42.85 59.68
N ALA A 434 -14.65 -41.63 59.18
CA ALA A 434 -15.12 -40.47 59.95
C ALA A 434 -16.55 -40.63 60.47
N LEU A 435 -17.42 -41.27 59.68
CA LEU A 435 -18.81 -41.51 60.01
C LEU A 435 -18.91 -42.61 61.08
N ASP A 436 -18.14 -43.69 60.92
CA ASP A 436 -18.04 -44.77 61.89
C ASP A 436 -17.49 -44.25 63.23
N GLU A 437 -16.43 -43.42 63.21
CA GLU A 437 -15.88 -42.77 64.39
C GLU A 437 -16.92 -41.86 65.09
N ALA A 438 -17.73 -41.12 64.33
CA ALA A 438 -18.79 -40.29 64.90
C ALA A 438 -19.91 -41.12 65.54
N ARG A 439 -20.25 -42.28 64.95
CA ARG A 439 -21.20 -43.24 65.51
C ARG A 439 -20.66 -43.88 66.79
N ASP A 440 -19.39 -44.28 66.80
CA ASP A 440 -18.72 -44.87 67.97
C ASP A 440 -18.66 -43.88 69.15
N ARG A 441 -18.55 -42.57 68.87
CA ARG A 441 -18.62 -41.49 69.87
C ARG A 441 -20.03 -41.21 70.39
N GLY A 442 -21.08 -41.82 69.83
CA GLY A 442 -22.47 -41.65 70.27
C GLY A 442 -23.15 -40.36 69.77
N LEU A 443 -22.61 -39.70 68.74
CA LEU A 443 -23.22 -38.48 68.17
C LEU A 443 -24.55 -38.83 67.49
N LYS A 444 -25.65 -38.22 67.96
CA LYS A 444 -27.01 -38.51 67.46
C LYS A 444 -27.28 -37.95 66.05
N ASN A 445 -26.62 -36.85 65.68
CA ASN A 445 -26.88 -36.17 64.41
C ASN A 445 -25.69 -36.27 63.44
N VAL A 446 -25.55 -37.41 62.77
CA VAL A 446 -24.45 -37.67 61.81
C VAL A 446 -24.78 -37.16 60.39
N PHE A 447 -25.96 -36.54 60.21
CA PHE A 447 -26.45 -36.06 58.92
C PHE A 447 -25.49 -35.10 58.19
N PRO A 448 -24.78 -34.17 58.85
CA PRO A 448 -23.82 -33.32 58.16
C PRO A 448 -22.68 -34.10 57.47
N ILE A 449 -22.21 -35.19 58.09
CA ILE A 449 -21.15 -36.05 57.54
C ILE A 449 -21.72 -36.92 56.40
N GLU A 450 -22.92 -37.48 56.57
CA GLU A 450 -23.62 -38.21 55.49
C GLU A 450 -23.88 -37.33 54.27
N LYS A 451 -24.23 -36.07 54.49
CA LYS A 451 -24.38 -35.09 53.42
C LYS A 451 -23.06 -34.88 52.67
N ALA A 452 -21.92 -34.80 53.37
CA ALA A 452 -20.61 -34.62 52.73
C ALA A 452 -20.19 -35.80 51.82
N LEU A 453 -20.73 -37.01 52.06
CA LEU A 453 -20.50 -38.18 51.20
C LEU A 453 -21.27 -38.09 49.87
N VAL A 454 -22.48 -37.52 49.91
CA VAL A 454 -23.40 -37.42 48.76
C VAL A 454 -23.17 -36.12 47.97
N GLU A 455 -22.70 -35.08 48.65
CA GLU A 455 -22.49 -33.76 48.05
C GLU A 455 -21.44 -33.84 46.94
N LYS A 456 -21.78 -33.25 45.77
CA LYS A 456 -20.88 -33.20 44.63
C LYS A 456 -19.63 -32.41 45.02
N ARG A 457 -18.49 -32.75 44.42
CA ARG A 457 -17.24 -32.01 44.60
C ARG A 457 -17.48 -30.52 44.31
N ILE A 458 -17.34 -29.69 45.33
CA ILE A 458 -17.29 -28.24 45.18
C ILE A 458 -15.80 -27.90 45.17
N ASP A 459 -15.25 -27.65 43.98
CA ASP A 459 -13.95 -27.02 43.89
C ASP A 459 -14.13 -25.57 44.32
N LEU A 460 -13.62 -25.24 45.50
CA LEU A 460 -13.59 -23.85 45.94
C LEU A 460 -12.56 -23.18 45.03
N LEU A 461 -13.03 -22.27 44.16
CA LEU A 461 -12.15 -21.48 43.34
C LEU A 461 -11.07 -20.86 44.24
N PRO A 462 -9.79 -20.90 43.84
CA PRO A 462 -8.73 -20.34 44.67
C PRO A 462 -9.08 -18.89 44.97
N ALA A 463 -9.16 -18.55 46.27
CA ALA A 463 -9.42 -17.20 46.74
C ALA A 463 -8.23 -16.24 46.48
N SER A 464 -7.40 -16.51 45.47
CA SER A 464 -6.53 -15.51 44.88
C SER A 464 -7.42 -14.61 44.02
N GLY A 465 -7.82 -13.49 44.61
CA GLY A 465 -8.82 -12.60 44.07
C GLY A 465 -8.65 -12.26 42.59
N PHE A 466 -9.79 -11.95 41.97
CA PHE A 466 -9.87 -10.95 40.93
C PHE A 466 -9.03 -9.72 41.34
N ARG A 467 -7.74 -9.72 41.00
CA ARG A 467 -7.00 -8.47 40.83
C ARG A 467 -7.44 -7.96 39.47
N VAL A 468 -8.44 -7.07 39.50
CA VAL A 468 -8.70 -6.12 38.42
C VAL A 468 -7.51 -5.19 38.30
#